data_AF-A0A957RXV5-F1
#
_entry.id   AF-A0A957RXV5-F1
#
_cell.length_a   1.000
_cell.length_b   1.000
_cell.length_c   1.000
_cell.angle_alpha   90.00
_cell.angle_beta   90.00
_cell.angle_gamma   90.00
#
_symmetry.space_group_name_H-M   'P 1'
#
loop_
_entity.id
_entity.type
_entity.pdbx_description
1 polymer ?
#
loop_
_entity_poly.entity_id
_entity_poly.type
_entity_poly.pdbx_seq_one_letter_code
_entity_poly.pdbx_strand_id
1 'polypeptide(L)'
;MNEITTIGLDLAKYVFPLHGIDASGEVALRRQLRRRQLLAFFKTLPPCLVGVEACATSHYWARELQALGHAVRIMPANYVKAYVKRNKTDAADAQAICEAVTRPTMRFVGVKSAEQQSLMMLHRSRSLLVPQRTMLVNAIRAHMAELSIVAPVGRRGVAAFHAIIADPADEHVPALARHCLESLVATLITVEREVAASERRIHAWHRSSEASRRLETIPGIGPII
;
A
#
# COMPACT_ATOMS: atom_id res chain seq x y z
N MET A 1 -18.64 -15.86 33.48
CA MET A 1 -18.05 -15.73 32.13
C MET A 1 -16.90 -14.76 32.30
N ASN A 2 -15.65 -15.19 32.13
CA ASN A 2 -14.51 -14.31 32.39
C ASN A 2 -14.49 -13.19 31.34
N GLU A 3 -14.33 -11.96 31.81
CA GLU A 3 -14.31 -10.75 30.98
C GLU A 3 -13.09 -10.80 30.04
N ILE A 4 -13.33 -10.59 28.74
CA ILE A 4 -12.28 -10.64 27.73
C ILE A 4 -11.45 -9.34 27.83
N THR A 5 -10.18 -9.47 28.17
CA THR A 5 -9.27 -8.32 28.34
C THR A 5 -8.39 -8.07 27.13
N THR A 6 -8.06 -9.13 26.40
CA THR A 6 -7.19 -9.06 25.21
C THR A 6 -7.70 -9.96 24.09
N ILE A 7 -7.66 -9.46 22.86
CA ILE A 7 -8.02 -10.20 21.65
C ILE A 7 -6.89 -10.12 20.63
N GLY A 8 -6.43 -11.28 20.15
CA GLY A 8 -5.70 -11.38 18.89
C GLY A 8 -6.68 -11.53 17.74
N LEU A 9 -6.57 -10.63 16.76
CA LEU A 9 -7.41 -10.56 15.58
C LEU A 9 -6.55 -10.76 14.34
N ASP A 10 -6.75 -11.88 13.65
CA ASP A 10 -6.14 -12.14 12.36
C ASP A 10 -7.02 -11.60 11.22
N LEU A 11 -6.44 -10.70 10.41
CA LEU A 11 -7.16 -9.93 9.40
C LEU A 11 -6.94 -10.51 8.00
N ALA A 12 -7.92 -11.28 7.53
CA ALA A 12 -7.95 -11.79 6.16
C ALA A 12 -8.83 -10.95 5.22
N LYS A 13 -9.24 -11.52 4.07
CA LYS A 13 -10.16 -10.86 3.12
C LYS A 13 -11.61 -10.86 3.61
N TYR A 14 -12.09 -12.01 4.12
CA TYR A 14 -13.51 -12.23 4.41
C TYR A 14 -13.83 -12.81 5.79
N VAL A 15 -12.94 -13.63 6.35
CA VAL A 15 -13.14 -14.32 7.63
C VAL A 15 -11.99 -13.96 8.54
N PHE A 16 -12.30 -13.52 9.75
CA PHE A 16 -11.35 -13.06 10.76
C PHE A 16 -11.41 -14.00 11.96
N PRO A 17 -10.40 -14.84 12.17
CA PRO A 17 -10.25 -15.56 13.41
C PRO A 17 -9.89 -14.61 14.56
N LEU A 18 -10.52 -14.85 15.70
CA LEU A 18 -10.31 -14.17 16.96
C LEU A 18 -9.89 -15.19 18.01
N HIS A 19 -8.90 -14.80 18.79
CA HIS A 19 -8.50 -15.48 20.01
C HIS A 19 -8.54 -14.47 21.15
N GLY A 20 -9.36 -14.70 22.17
CA GLY A 20 -9.52 -13.81 23.31
C GLY A 20 -9.14 -14.48 24.61
N ILE A 21 -8.45 -13.75 25.47
CA ILE A 21 -8.05 -14.17 26.82
C ILE A 21 -8.62 -13.21 27.87
N ASP A 22 -8.78 -13.71 29.09
CA ASP A 22 -9.15 -12.92 30.25
C ASP A 22 -7.94 -12.34 30.99
N ALA A 23 -8.16 -11.72 32.15
CA ALA A 23 -7.11 -11.12 32.99
C ALA A 23 -6.09 -12.14 33.51
N SER A 24 -6.48 -13.41 33.68
CA SER A 24 -5.57 -14.51 34.07
C SER A 24 -4.78 -15.09 32.89
N GLY A 25 -5.07 -14.66 31.67
CA GLY A 25 -4.48 -15.20 30.45
C GLY A 25 -5.14 -16.50 29.97
N GLU A 26 -6.26 -16.89 30.59
CA GLU A 26 -7.02 -18.06 30.19
C GLU A 26 -7.93 -17.75 28.99
N VAL A 27 -8.16 -18.75 28.15
CA VAL A 27 -8.90 -18.56 26.90
C VAL A 27 -10.38 -18.38 27.19
N ALA A 28 -10.87 -17.16 26.93
CA ALA A 28 -12.29 -16.80 27.08
C ALA A 28 -13.06 -16.83 25.74
N LEU A 29 -12.36 -16.74 24.60
CA LEU A 29 -12.98 -16.69 23.27
C LEU A 29 -12.11 -17.36 22.21
N ARG A 30 -12.73 -18.22 21.39
CA ARG A 30 -12.22 -18.62 20.08
C ARG A 30 -13.35 -18.56 19.07
N ARG A 31 -13.24 -17.70 18.07
CA ARG A 31 -14.34 -17.47 17.13
C ARG A 31 -13.82 -17.02 15.78
N GLN A 32 -14.52 -17.41 14.71
CA GLN A 32 -14.34 -16.81 13.39
C GLN A 32 -15.52 -15.88 13.09
N LEU A 33 -15.21 -14.67 12.61
CA LEU A 33 -16.20 -13.67 12.22
C LEU A 33 -16.08 -13.37 10.73
N ARG A 34 -17.20 -13.24 10.04
CA ARG A 34 -17.19 -12.64 8.70
C ARG A 34 -16.92 -11.15 8.82
N ARG A 35 -16.31 -10.56 7.80
CA ARG A 35 -16.00 -9.12 7.70
C ARG A 35 -17.14 -8.21 8.18
N ARG A 36 -18.38 -8.48 7.73
CA ARG A 36 -19.59 -7.69 8.08
C ARG A 36 -20.00 -7.78 9.55
N GLN A 37 -19.55 -8.80 10.27
CA GLN A 37 -19.93 -9.08 11.66
C GLN A 37 -18.98 -8.43 12.66
N LEU A 38 -17.78 -7.99 12.22
CA LEU A 38 -16.71 -7.58 13.12
C LEU A 38 -17.14 -6.42 14.04
N LEU A 39 -17.62 -5.30 13.48
CA LEU A 39 -18.00 -4.14 14.28
C LEU A 39 -19.19 -4.41 15.20
N ALA A 40 -20.19 -5.16 14.71
CA ALA A 40 -21.34 -5.52 15.53
C ALA A 40 -20.92 -6.37 16.73
N PHE A 41 -19.96 -7.28 16.54
CA PHE A 41 -19.41 -8.08 17.64
C PHE A 41 -18.62 -7.23 18.64
N PHE A 42 -17.69 -6.39 18.18
CA PHE A 42 -16.89 -5.56 19.07
C PHE A 42 -17.73 -4.54 19.85
N LYS A 43 -18.84 -4.03 19.29
CA LYS A 43 -19.82 -3.20 20.01
C LYS A 43 -20.45 -3.88 21.24
N THR A 44 -20.52 -5.21 21.26
CA THR A 44 -21.06 -5.96 22.40
C THR A 44 -20.05 -6.22 23.50
N LEU A 45 -18.77 -5.91 23.26
CA LEU A 45 -17.69 -6.15 24.21
C LEU A 45 -17.34 -4.87 24.97
N PRO A 46 -16.95 -4.97 26.25
CA PRO A 46 -16.29 -3.87 26.92
C PRO A 46 -14.96 -3.51 26.22
N PRO A 47 -14.45 -2.27 26.41
CA PRO A 47 -13.13 -1.89 25.95
C PRO A 47 -12.06 -2.91 26.37
N CYS A 48 -11.23 -3.33 25.41
CA CYS A 48 -10.20 -4.34 25.61
C CYS A 48 -8.99 -4.04 24.70
N LEU A 49 -7.88 -4.73 24.96
CA LEU A 49 -6.69 -4.67 24.12
C LEU A 49 -6.90 -5.54 22.87
N VAL A 50 -6.68 -4.99 21.69
CA VAL A 50 -6.77 -5.73 20.42
C VAL A 50 -5.42 -5.71 19.71
N GLY A 51 -4.81 -6.87 19.58
CA GLY A 51 -3.65 -7.09 18.72
C GLY A 51 -4.09 -7.38 17.29
N VAL A 52 -3.42 -6.78 16.32
CA VAL A 52 -3.54 -7.12 14.90
C VAL A 52 -2.17 -7.17 14.24
N GLU A 53 -2.01 -8.07 13.27
CA GLU A 53 -0.83 -8.06 12.41
C GLU A 53 -0.94 -6.94 11.35
N ALA A 54 0.20 -6.32 11.03
CA ALA A 54 0.30 -5.32 9.98
C ALA A 54 0.01 -5.93 8.60
N CYS A 55 -1.20 -5.67 8.08
CA CYS A 55 -1.61 -6.02 6.73
C CYS A 55 -2.24 -4.81 6.01
N ALA A 56 -2.61 -4.96 4.74
CA ALA A 56 -3.21 -3.89 3.93
C ALA A 56 -4.48 -3.28 4.55
N THR A 57 -5.22 -4.04 5.37
CA THR A 57 -6.48 -3.59 5.98
C THR A 57 -6.36 -3.21 7.45
N SER A 58 -5.20 -3.42 8.07
CA SER A 58 -4.96 -3.22 9.51
C SER A 58 -5.29 -1.81 9.99
N HIS A 59 -4.84 -0.78 9.26
CA HIS A 59 -5.08 0.61 9.64
C HIS A 59 -6.57 0.99 9.65
N TYR A 60 -7.35 0.50 8.68
CA TYR A 60 -8.80 0.73 8.65
C TYR A 60 -9.46 0.12 9.88
N TRP A 61 -9.21 -1.18 10.12
CA TRP A 61 -9.83 -1.88 11.24
C TRP A 61 -9.38 -1.33 12.60
N ALA A 62 -8.12 -0.92 12.71
CA ALA A 62 -7.64 -0.30 13.94
C ALA A 62 -8.38 1.00 14.26
N ARG A 63 -8.63 1.87 13.27
CA ARG A 63 -9.43 3.09 13.49
C ARG A 63 -10.86 2.78 13.90
N GLU A 64 -11.53 1.86 13.22
CA GLU A 64 -12.91 1.50 13.53
C GLU A 64 -13.03 0.91 14.95
N LEU A 65 -12.11 0.04 15.35
CA LEU A 65 -12.09 -0.55 16.68
C LEU A 65 -11.70 0.47 17.77
N GLN A 66 -10.79 1.40 17.47
CA GLN A 66 -10.48 2.52 18.36
C GLN A 66 -11.69 3.44 18.56
N ALA A 67 -12.49 3.69 17.52
CA ALA A 67 -13.72 4.48 17.62
C ALA A 67 -14.79 3.82 18.50
N LEU A 68 -14.73 2.50 18.69
CA LEU A 68 -15.57 1.75 19.64
C LEU A 68 -14.99 1.74 21.07
N GLY A 69 -13.83 2.36 21.31
CA GLY A 69 -13.18 2.46 22.61
C GLY A 69 -12.11 1.39 22.90
N HIS A 70 -11.81 0.50 21.96
CA HIS A 70 -10.79 -0.53 22.17
C HIS A 70 -9.36 0.03 22.01
N ALA A 71 -8.43 -0.48 22.81
CA ALA A 71 -7.01 -0.16 22.66
C ALA A 71 -6.42 -1.07 21.57
N VAL A 72 -6.20 -0.54 20.36
CA VAL A 72 -5.69 -1.35 19.24
C VAL A 72 -4.19 -1.17 19.06
N ARG A 73 -3.47 -2.27 18.86
CA ARG A 73 -2.03 -2.30 18.61
C ARG A 73 -1.72 -3.12 17.36
N ILE A 74 -1.09 -2.47 16.36
CA ILE A 74 -0.65 -3.11 15.12
C ILE A 74 0.79 -3.59 15.28
N MET A 75 1.07 -4.86 15.00
CA MET A 75 2.41 -5.46 15.11
C MET A 75 3.01 -5.79 13.74
N PRO A 76 4.33 -5.63 13.55
CA PRO A 76 5.01 -6.12 12.35
C PRO A 76 4.82 -7.64 12.17
N ALA A 77 4.61 -8.06 10.91
CA ALA A 77 4.39 -9.47 10.54
C ALA A 77 5.50 -10.41 11.03
N ASN A 78 6.76 -9.98 10.89
CA ASN A 78 7.91 -10.74 11.34
C ASN A 78 7.97 -10.92 12.86
N TYR A 79 7.36 -10.02 13.64
CA TYR A 79 7.31 -10.14 15.10
C TYR A 79 6.23 -11.13 15.53
N VAL A 80 5.07 -11.11 14.88
CA VAL A 80 3.99 -12.08 15.13
C VAL A 80 4.42 -13.49 14.77
N LYS A 81 5.13 -13.66 13.64
CA LYS A 81 5.61 -14.97 13.16
C LYS A 81 6.41 -15.75 14.20
N ALA A 82 7.14 -15.08 15.09
CA ALA A 82 7.92 -15.73 16.16
C ALA A 82 7.05 -16.42 17.23
N TYR A 83 5.77 -16.05 17.34
CA TYR A 83 4.80 -16.62 18.28
C TYR A 83 3.91 -17.69 17.65
N VAL A 84 3.99 -17.88 16.33
CA VAL A 84 3.25 -18.94 15.63
C VAL A 84 3.92 -20.29 15.94
N LYS A 85 3.17 -21.18 16.61
CA LYS A 85 3.62 -22.52 16.98
C LYS A 85 3.61 -23.46 15.75
N ARG A 86 3.82 -24.77 15.95
CA ARG A 86 3.77 -25.76 14.85
C ARG A 86 2.40 -25.73 14.15
N ASN A 87 2.41 -25.88 12.82
CA ASN A 87 1.26 -25.86 11.90
C ASN A 87 0.56 -24.50 11.76
N LYS A 88 0.82 -23.82 10.65
CA LYS A 88 0.18 -22.55 10.31
C LYS A 88 -1.31 -22.75 10.03
N THR A 89 -2.15 -22.10 10.82
CA THR A 89 -3.60 -22.01 10.63
C THR A 89 -4.05 -20.60 11.05
N ASP A 90 -5.11 -20.07 10.45
CA ASP A 90 -5.59 -18.72 10.78
C ASP A 90 -5.96 -18.59 12.29
N ALA A 91 -6.45 -19.68 12.92
CA ALA A 91 -6.71 -19.72 14.36
C ALA A 91 -5.41 -19.67 15.21
N ALA A 92 -4.35 -20.33 14.75
CA ALA A 92 -3.04 -20.27 15.40
C ALA A 92 -2.39 -18.88 15.22
N ASP A 93 -2.60 -18.23 14.07
CA ASP A 93 -2.15 -16.87 13.81
C ASP A 93 -2.86 -15.88 14.75
N ALA A 94 -4.18 -15.98 14.93
CA ALA A 94 -4.92 -15.17 15.90
C ALA A 94 -4.44 -15.39 17.35
N GLN A 95 -4.12 -16.63 17.73
CA GLN A 95 -3.53 -16.92 19.04
C GLN A 95 -2.15 -16.28 19.19
N ALA A 96 -1.29 -16.41 18.19
CA ALA A 96 0.05 -15.81 18.19
C ALA A 96 -0.01 -14.28 18.33
N ILE A 97 -0.95 -13.63 17.62
CA ILE A 97 -1.22 -12.20 17.76
C ILE A 97 -1.66 -11.86 19.20
N CYS A 98 -2.56 -12.64 19.78
CA CYS A 98 -3.04 -12.44 21.15
C CYS A 98 -1.90 -12.56 22.18
N GLU A 99 -0.98 -13.50 21.97
CA GLU A 99 0.17 -13.70 22.85
C GLU A 99 1.24 -12.60 22.67
N ALA A 100 1.48 -12.19 21.43
CA ALA A 100 2.50 -11.20 21.07
C ALA A 100 2.13 -9.78 21.56
N VAL A 101 0.85 -9.39 21.48
CA VAL A 101 0.42 -8.03 21.83
C VAL A 101 0.58 -7.68 23.31
N THR A 102 0.63 -8.69 24.18
CA THR A 102 0.79 -8.53 25.64
C THR A 102 2.24 -8.36 26.06
N ARG A 103 3.21 -8.58 25.17
CA ARG A 103 4.63 -8.54 25.53
C ARG A 103 5.08 -7.09 25.80
N PRO A 104 5.72 -6.81 26.94
CA PRO A 104 6.08 -5.44 27.32
C PRO A 104 7.15 -4.83 26.41
N THR A 105 8.00 -5.66 25.80
CA THR A 105 9.07 -5.24 24.88
C THR A 105 8.60 -5.14 23.42
N MET A 106 7.33 -5.42 23.12
CA MET A 106 6.81 -5.40 21.76
C MET A 106 6.81 -3.98 21.20
N ARG A 107 7.23 -3.84 19.93
CA ARG A 107 7.10 -2.57 19.19
C ARG A 107 5.89 -2.63 18.28
N PHE A 108 5.19 -1.51 18.21
CA PHE A 108 3.94 -1.38 17.47
C PHE A 108 4.07 -0.35 16.35
N VAL A 109 3.32 -0.57 15.29
CA VAL A 109 3.17 0.37 14.18
C VAL A 109 2.06 1.35 14.52
N GLY A 110 2.34 2.65 14.38
CA GLY A 110 1.32 3.69 14.56
C GLY A 110 0.13 3.49 13.62
N VAL A 111 -1.09 3.65 14.16
CA VAL A 111 -2.32 3.64 13.36
C VAL A 111 -2.34 4.90 12.52
N LYS A 112 -2.29 4.74 11.20
CA LYS A 112 -2.34 5.87 10.28
C LYS A 112 -3.77 6.40 10.17
N SER A 113 -3.92 7.71 10.00
CA SER A 113 -5.20 8.32 9.61
C SER A 113 -5.56 7.96 8.16
N ALA A 114 -6.81 8.21 7.75
CA ALA A 114 -7.22 8.00 6.36
C ALA A 114 -6.41 8.89 5.41
N GLU A 115 -6.19 10.15 5.80
CA GLU A 115 -5.44 11.17 5.05
C GLU A 115 -3.97 10.76 4.89
N GLN A 116 -3.35 10.25 5.96
CA GLN A 116 -1.99 9.71 5.90
C GLN A 116 -1.89 8.51 4.95
N GLN A 117 -2.89 7.62 4.95
CA GLN A 117 -2.93 6.52 3.97
C GLN A 117 -3.12 7.02 2.55
N SER A 118 -3.98 8.03 2.32
CA SER A 118 -4.19 8.64 1.01
C SER A 118 -2.91 9.27 0.46
N LEU A 119 -2.10 9.91 1.30
CA LEU A 119 -0.79 10.42 0.89
C LEU A 119 0.15 9.27 0.49
N MET A 120 0.22 8.18 1.26
CA MET A 120 1.04 7.04 0.86
C MET A 120 0.56 6.44 -0.47
N MET A 121 -0.76 6.42 -0.72
CA MET A 121 -1.31 5.98 -2.01
C MET A 121 -0.81 6.87 -3.14
N LEU A 122 -0.80 8.19 -2.97
CA LEU A 122 -0.26 9.14 -3.95
C LEU A 122 1.21 8.83 -4.30
N HIS A 123 2.07 8.62 -3.30
CA HIS A 123 3.47 8.25 -3.53
C HIS A 123 3.59 6.90 -4.23
N ARG A 124 2.85 5.87 -3.80
CA ARG A 124 2.88 4.54 -4.41
C ARG A 124 2.38 4.53 -5.85
N SER A 125 1.34 5.30 -6.17
CA SER A 125 0.86 5.48 -7.54
C SER A 125 1.95 6.07 -8.42
N ARG A 126 2.66 7.12 -7.96
CA ARG A 126 3.81 7.65 -8.69
C ARG A 126 4.91 6.60 -8.86
N SER A 127 5.27 5.89 -7.80
CA SER A 127 6.30 4.83 -7.85
C SER A 127 5.95 3.69 -8.80
N LEU A 128 4.66 3.43 -9.06
CA LEU A 128 4.20 2.48 -10.07
C LEU A 128 4.30 3.06 -11.49
N LEU A 129 3.90 4.32 -11.69
CA LEU A 129 3.84 4.96 -13.00
C LEU A 129 5.22 5.30 -13.57
N VAL A 130 6.20 5.65 -12.72
CA VAL A 130 7.57 5.98 -13.16
C VAL A 130 8.25 4.85 -13.93
N PRO A 131 8.31 3.59 -13.45
CA PRO A 131 8.86 2.48 -14.22
C PRO A 131 8.01 2.14 -15.44
N GLN A 132 6.67 2.26 -15.38
CA GLN A 132 5.81 2.06 -16.55
C GLN A 132 6.13 3.04 -17.69
N ARG A 133 6.37 4.32 -17.37
CA ARG A 133 6.86 5.31 -18.34
C ARG A 133 8.14 4.83 -19.01
N THR A 134 9.10 4.36 -18.22
CA THR A 134 10.37 3.84 -18.76
C THR A 134 10.16 2.61 -19.64
N MET A 135 9.27 1.69 -19.25
CA MET A 135 8.91 0.51 -20.06
C MET A 135 8.33 0.92 -21.42
N LEU A 136 7.43 1.89 -21.44
CA LEU A 136 6.82 2.40 -22.68
C LEU A 136 7.85 3.06 -23.60
N VAL A 137 8.73 3.92 -23.04
CA VAL A 137 9.82 4.54 -23.81
C VAL A 137 10.76 3.49 -24.41
N ASN A 138 11.08 2.44 -23.65
CA ASN A 138 11.95 1.37 -24.13
C ASN A 138 11.28 0.53 -25.22
N ALA A 139 9.97 0.22 -25.09
CA ALA A 139 9.22 -0.50 -26.10
C ALA A 139 9.14 0.29 -27.42
N ILE A 140 8.79 1.58 -27.35
CA ILE A 140 8.77 2.47 -28.53
C ILE A 140 10.15 2.48 -29.19
N ARG A 141 11.22 2.66 -28.42
CA ARG A 141 12.58 2.66 -28.97
C ARG A 141 12.93 1.33 -29.65
N ALA A 142 12.56 0.21 -29.05
CA ALA A 142 12.85 -1.11 -29.62
C ALA A 142 12.14 -1.31 -30.96
N HIS A 143 10.85 -1.00 -31.04
CA HIS A 143 10.08 -1.10 -32.27
C HIS A 143 10.57 -0.15 -33.36
N MET A 144 10.95 1.08 -33.02
CA MET A 144 11.55 2.01 -33.99
C MET A 144 12.90 1.48 -34.51
N ALA A 145 13.70 0.85 -33.65
CA ALA A 145 14.98 0.27 -34.04
C ALA A 145 14.84 -0.96 -34.96
N GLU A 146 13.77 -1.75 -34.85
CA GLU A 146 13.46 -2.84 -35.81
C GLU A 146 13.26 -2.30 -37.24
N LEU A 147 12.85 -1.04 -37.38
CA LEU A 147 12.71 -0.33 -38.64
C LEU A 147 13.95 0.51 -39.00
N SER A 148 15.08 0.28 -38.32
CA SER A 148 16.33 1.05 -38.47
C SER A 148 16.21 2.55 -38.14
N ILE A 149 15.17 2.96 -37.39
CA ILE A 149 14.98 4.35 -36.94
C ILE A 149 15.51 4.47 -35.50
N VAL A 150 16.57 5.26 -35.32
CA VAL A 150 17.24 5.44 -34.02
C VAL A 150 17.28 6.91 -33.60
N ALA A 151 17.25 7.16 -32.30
CA ALA A 151 17.34 8.50 -31.73
C ALA A 151 18.13 8.50 -30.40
N PRO A 152 18.72 9.65 -30.00
CA PRO A 152 19.47 9.75 -28.74
C PRO A 152 18.65 9.40 -27.51
N VAL A 153 19.32 8.93 -26.45
CA VAL A 153 18.67 8.67 -25.17
C VAL A 153 18.16 9.96 -24.54
N GLY A 154 16.92 9.95 -24.05
CA GLY A 154 16.31 11.05 -23.30
C GLY A 154 15.13 11.70 -24.02
N ARG A 155 14.64 12.80 -23.46
CA ARG A 155 13.40 13.47 -23.88
C ARG A 155 13.39 13.87 -25.36
N ARG A 156 14.53 14.34 -25.88
CA ARG A 156 14.66 14.75 -27.29
C ARG A 156 14.46 13.57 -28.25
N GLY A 157 15.00 12.40 -27.94
CA GLY A 157 14.81 11.22 -28.78
C GLY A 157 13.39 10.69 -28.76
N VAL A 158 12.72 10.73 -27.60
CA VAL A 158 11.28 10.36 -27.51
C VAL A 158 10.41 11.30 -28.34
N ALA A 159 10.66 12.61 -28.27
CA ALA A 159 9.95 13.59 -29.08
C ALA A 159 10.16 13.38 -30.59
N ALA A 160 11.38 13.01 -31.02
CA ALA A 160 11.66 12.67 -32.41
C ALA A 160 10.87 11.45 -32.87
N PHE A 161 10.80 10.38 -32.08
CA PHE A 161 9.95 9.23 -32.41
C PHE A 161 8.48 9.60 -32.51
N HIS A 162 7.96 10.42 -31.58
CA HIS A 162 6.57 10.87 -31.64
C HIS A 162 6.26 11.62 -32.94
N ALA A 163 7.17 12.48 -33.41
CA ALA A 163 6.98 13.23 -34.65
C ALA A 163 6.88 12.30 -35.87
N ILE A 164 7.76 11.30 -35.97
CA ILE A 164 7.73 10.30 -37.05
C ILE A 164 6.45 9.47 -37.00
N ILE A 165 6.06 9.00 -35.81
CA ILE A 165 4.86 8.17 -35.61
C ILE A 165 3.58 8.97 -35.93
N ALA A 166 3.56 10.27 -35.63
CA ALA A 166 2.41 11.14 -35.88
C ALA A 166 2.30 11.63 -37.34
N ASP A 167 3.35 11.46 -38.16
CA ASP A 167 3.33 11.85 -39.56
C ASP A 167 2.80 10.71 -40.44
N PRO A 168 1.55 10.79 -40.96
CA PRO A 168 0.99 9.75 -41.82
C PRO A 168 1.65 9.70 -43.20
N ALA A 169 2.39 10.74 -43.60
CA ALA A 169 3.14 10.78 -44.85
C ALA A 169 4.53 10.13 -44.74
N ASP A 170 4.99 9.80 -43.52
CA ASP A 170 6.23 9.07 -43.35
C ASP A 170 6.08 7.61 -43.80
N GLU A 171 6.82 7.21 -44.83
CA GLU A 171 6.76 5.87 -45.40
C GLU A 171 7.70 4.87 -44.69
N HIS A 172 8.57 5.35 -43.79
CA HIS A 172 9.53 4.49 -43.08
C HIS A 172 8.87 3.60 -42.03
N VAL A 173 7.69 3.98 -41.52
CA VAL A 173 6.93 3.19 -40.55
C VAL A 173 5.72 2.53 -41.23
N PRO A 174 5.73 1.18 -41.40
CA PRO A 174 4.60 0.44 -41.96
C PRO A 174 3.31 0.67 -41.18
N ALA A 175 2.16 0.68 -41.87
CA ALA A 175 0.86 1.04 -41.28
C ALA A 175 0.50 0.26 -39.99
N LEU A 176 0.75 -1.06 -39.96
CA LEU A 176 0.47 -1.87 -38.77
C LEU A 176 1.41 -1.53 -37.60
N ALA A 177 2.70 -1.30 -37.88
CA ALA A 177 3.65 -0.86 -36.87
C ALA A 177 3.28 0.53 -36.32
N ARG A 178 2.87 1.44 -37.22
CA ARG A 178 2.38 2.77 -36.86
C ARG A 178 1.20 2.71 -35.90
N HIS A 179 0.19 1.89 -36.19
CA HIS A 179 -0.96 1.69 -35.30
C HIS A 179 -0.55 1.20 -33.89
N CYS A 180 0.37 0.22 -33.81
CA CYS A 180 0.89 -0.25 -32.53
C CYS A 180 1.65 0.85 -31.77
N LEU A 181 2.52 1.59 -32.47
CA LEU A 181 3.33 2.68 -31.92
C LEU A 181 2.46 3.85 -31.43
N GLU A 182 1.41 4.22 -32.17
CA GLU A 182 0.43 5.24 -31.76
C GLU A 182 -0.23 4.90 -30.42
N SER A 183 -0.63 3.63 -30.23
CA SER A 183 -1.20 3.16 -28.96
C SER A 183 -0.21 3.27 -27.78
N LEU A 184 1.06 2.90 -28.01
CA LEU A 184 2.12 3.04 -27.00
C LEU A 184 2.42 4.51 -26.67
N VAL A 185 2.46 5.37 -27.69
CA VAL A 185 2.66 6.82 -27.55
C VAL A 185 1.50 7.46 -26.77
N ALA A 186 0.25 7.16 -27.12
CA ALA A 186 -0.92 7.67 -26.39
C ALA A 186 -0.91 7.25 -24.91
N THR A 187 -0.52 6.01 -24.64
CA THR A 187 -0.36 5.51 -23.28
C THR A 187 0.77 6.22 -22.54
N LEU A 188 1.93 6.41 -23.19
CA LEU A 188 3.07 7.13 -22.63
C LEU A 188 2.71 8.55 -22.24
N ILE A 189 2.04 9.31 -23.12
CA ILE A 189 1.60 10.68 -22.85
C ILE A 189 0.70 10.73 -21.60
N THR A 190 -0.22 9.77 -21.48
CA THR A 190 -1.11 9.67 -20.31
C THR A 190 -0.29 9.41 -19.04
N VAL A 191 0.60 8.43 -19.06
CA VAL A 191 1.45 8.10 -17.89
C VAL A 191 2.34 9.28 -17.49
N GLU A 192 2.96 9.98 -18.44
CA GLU A 192 3.78 11.15 -18.17
C GLU A 192 2.98 12.27 -17.49
N ARG A 193 1.75 12.52 -17.98
CA ARG A 193 0.85 13.50 -17.38
C ARG A 193 0.50 13.13 -15.94
N GLU A 194 0.17 11.87 -15.67
CA GLU A 194 -0.20 11.40 -14.33
C GLU A 194 0.99 11.41 -13.35
N VAL A 195 2.21 11.09 -13.82
CA VAL A 195 3.43 11.24 -13.01
C VAL A 195 3.63 12.70 -12.62
N ALA A 196 3.58 13.62 -13.59
CA ALA A 196 3.76 15.05 -13.33
C ALA A 196 2.66 15.62 -12.43
N ALA A 197 1.41 15.17 -12.60
CA ALA A 197 0.30 15.54 -11.72
C ALA A 197 0.52 15.05 -10.29
N SER A 198 1.00 13.82 -10.13
CA SER A 198 1.31 13.24 -8.82
C SER A 198 2.42 14.02 -8.12
N GLU A 199 3.50 14.37 -8.83
CA GLU A 199 4.60 15.18 -8.29
C GLU A 199 4.13 16.57 -7.85
N ARG A 200 3.30 17.24 -8.66
CA ARG A 200 2.71 18.55 -8.27
C ARG A 200 1.90 18.43 -6.99
N ARG A 201 1.09 17.37 -6.84
CA ARG A 201 0.28 17.13 -5.64
C ARG A 201 1.14 16.83 -4.41
N ILE A 202 2.19 16.02 -4.56
CA ILE A 202 3.15 15.73 -3.48
C ILE A 202 3.80 17.02 -3.00
N HIS A 203 4.33 17.85 -3.90
CA HIS A 203 4.93 19.13 -3.54
C HIS A 203 3.93 20.10 -2.91
N ALA A 204 2.69 20.15 -3.39
CA ALA A 204 1.65 20.99 -2.80
C ALA A 204 1.32 20.57 -1.36
N TRP A 205 1.18 19.27 -1.11
CA TRP A 205 0.95 18.74 0.24
C TRP A 205 2.15 18.97 1.16
N HIS A 206 3.37 18.74 0.66
CA HIS A 206 4.59 19.01 1.41
C HIS A 206 4.64 20.48 1.86
N ARG A 207 4.34 21.43 0.96
CA ARG A 207 4.31 22.86 1.30
C ARG A 207 3.26 23.22 2.34
N SER A 208 2.16 22.49 2.46
CA SER A 208 1.14 22.74 3.50
C SER A 208 1.41 22.00 4.81
N SER A 209 2.38 21.09 4.86
CA SER A 209 2.67 20.24 6.00
C SER A 209 3.92 20.69 6.75
N GLU A 210 3.74 21.26 7.94
CA GLU A 210 4.86 21.65 8.81
C GLU A 210 5.78 20.46 9.11
N ALA A 211 5.20 19.30 9.45
CA ALA A 211 5.96 18.09 9.72
C ALA A 211 6.80 17.65 8.50
N SER A 212 6.25 17.75 7.29
CA SER A 212 7.00 17.39 6.07
C SER A 212 8.14 18.37 5.79
N ARG A 213 7.91 19.67 5.94
CA ARG A 213 8.96 20.70 5.79
C ARG A 213 10.07 20.53 6.83
N ARG A 214 9.71 20.15 8.07
CA ARG A 214 10.69 19.84 9.12
C ARG A 214 11.50 18.59 8.82
N LEU A 215 10.91 17.58 8.19
CA LEU A 215 11.65 16.36 7.79
C LEU A 215 12.64 16.65 6.66
N GLU A 216 12.31 17.54 5.72
CA GLU A 216 13.20 17.94 4.61
C GLU A 216 14.50 18.63 5.11
N THR A 217 14.53 19.17 6.33
CA THR A 217 15.77 19.75 6.87
C THR A 217 16.82 18.69 7.22
N ILE A 218 16.45 17.39 7.20
CA ILE A 218 17.38 16.28 7.43
C ILE A 218 18.11 15.99 6.11
N PRO A 219 19.46 15.98 6.11
CA PRO A 219 20.23 15.67 4.91
C PRO A 219 19.80 14.35 4.26
N GLY A 220 19.49 14.40 2.96
CA GLY A 220 19.06 13.23 2.19
C GLY A 220 17.55 12.95 2.23
N ILE A 221 16.75 13.74 2.95
CA ILE A 221 15.28 13.64 2.93
C ILE A 221 14.72 14.76 2.06
N GLY A 222 13.86 14.40 1.11
CA GLY A 222 13.21 15.33 0.20
C GLY A 222 11.74 14.98 -0.01
N PRO A 223 10.95 15.85 -0.62
CA PRO A 223 9.49 15.66 -0.76
C PRO A 223 9.10 14.45 -1.63
N ILE A 224 10.04 13.93 -2.43
CA ILE A 224 9.83 12.79 -3.34
C ILE A 224 10.61 11.54 -2.87
N ILE A 225 11.56 11.71 -1.94
CA ILE A 225 12.49 10.67 -1.48
C ILE A 225 11.79 9.70 -0.54
#